data_AF-A0A7V1YJ11-F1
#
_entry.id   AF-A0A7V1YJ11-F1
#
_cell.length_a   1.000
_cell.length_b   1.000
_cell.length_c   1.000
_cell.angle_alpha   90.00
_cell.angle_beta   90.00
_cell.angle_gamma   90.00
#
_symmetry.space_group_name_H-M   'P 1'
#
loop_
_entity.id
_entity.type
_entity.pdbx_description
1 polymer ?
#
loop_
_entity_poly.entity_id
_entity_poly.type
_entity_poly.pdbx_seq_one_letter_code
_entity_poly.pdbx_strand_id
1 'polypeptide(L)'
;MPCVGTAPRGTRRATRGRRRGSRRGSSRPGAPSPSVRRRPPSHRTLRPPGPEGARVYLTPTEEERLRISAAADLARKVLARGMRLSAPEAVALVCDEMHLAARSGASYEEVVEAGRRAVRPDQLLEGVPDLVEEIRLEVLLEEGSRLVVLRRPWGHAGPAGTAPQEAG
;
A
#
# COMPACT_ATOMS: atom_id res chain seq x y z
N MET A 1 8.45 10.90 50.49
CA MET A 1 8.54 9.70 51.36
C MET A 1 8.60 8.46 50.47
N PRO A 2 9.78 7.90 50.13
CA PRO A 2 9.88 6.60 49.47
C PRO A 2 10.15 5.50 50.49
N CYS A 3 9.33 4.44 50.49
CA CYS A 3 9.57 3.25 51.30
C CYS A 3 10.23 2.17 50.45
N VAL A 4 11.42 1.76 50.91
CA VAL A 4 12.27 0.68 50.39
C VAL A 4 11.77 -0.66 50.95
N GLY A 5 11.79 -1.74 50.15
CA GLY A 5 11.45 -3.09 50.62
C GLY A 5 12.16 -4.17 49.79
N THR A 6 13.16 -4.79 50.41
CA THR A 6 14.09 -5.78 49.84
C THR A 6 13.69 -7.21 50.23
N ALA A 7 13.69 -8.13 49.24
CA ALA A 7 13.99 -9.59 49.20
C ALA A 7 13.59 -10.56 50.38
N PRO A 8 13.39 -11.89 50.16
CA PRO A 8 14.49 -12.81 49.79
C PRO A 8 14.16 -14.03 48.91
N ARG A 9 15.25 -14.71 48.53
CA ARG A 9 15.39 -15.92 47.71
C ARG A 9 15.03 -17.20 48.47
N GLY A 10 14.39 -18.15 47.79
CA GLY A 10 14.19 -19.53 48.25
C GLY A 10 14.81 -20.55 47.29
N THR A 11 15.84 -21.26 47.77
CA THR A 11 16.50 -22.41 47.12
C THR A 11 15.87 -23.74 47.54
N ARG A 12 16.02 -24.79 46.70
CA ARG A 12 16.11 -26.27 46.98
C ARG A 12 15.17 -27.05 46.04
N ARG A 13 15.46 -28.26 45.57
CA ARG A 13 16.63 -29.16 45.55
C ARG A 13 16.26 -30.31 44.60
N ALA A 14 17.24 -30.85 43.90
CA ALA A 14 17.09 -31.99 42.99
C ALA A 14 16.69 -33.30 43.68
N THR A 15 15.97 -34.16 42.95
CA THR A 15 15.97 -35.62 43.16
C THR A 15 16.21 -36.35 41.84
N ARG A 16 17.18 -37.28 41.88
CA ARG A 16 17.53 -38.22 40.81
C ARG A 16 16.53 -39.38 40.82
N GLY A 17 16.05 -39.77 39.64
CA GLY A 17 15.38 -41.05 39.39
C GLY A 17 16.01 -41.72 38.17
N ARG A 18 16.64 -42.88 38.41
CA ARG A 18 17.42 -43.69 37.46
C ARG A 18 16.52 -44.83 36.99
N ARG A 19 16.44 -45.12 35.67
CA ARG A 19 16.81 -46.42 35.05
C ARG A 19 16.02 -46.81 33.79
N ARG A 20 16.82 -47.48 32.93
CA ARG A 20 16.56 -48.60 32.02
C ARG A 20 15.89 -48.26 30.69
N GLY A 21 16.68 -48.47 29.64
CA GLY A 21 16.33 -48.22 28.26
C GLY A 21 15.57 -49.35 27.60
N SER A 22 15.23 -49.12 26.34
CA SER A 22 14.66 -50.11 25.45
C SER A 22 14.67 -49.58 24.01
N ARG A 23 15.43 -50.30 23.18
CA ARG A 23 15.13 -50.63 21.77
C ARG A 23 15.23 -49.50 20.73
N ARG A 24 16.34 -49.62 19.98
CA ARG A 24 16.49 -49.47 18.52
C ARG A 24 15.18 -49.16 17.78
N GLY A 25 15.09 -47.93 17.27
CA GLY A 25 14.29 -47.56 16.12
C GLY A 25 15.15 -46.69 15.21
N SER A 26 15.66 -47.25 14.12
CA SER A 26 16.41 -46.53 13.11
C SER A 26 15.43 -45.70 12.26
N SER A 27 15.11 -44.48 12.69
CA SER A 27 14.48 -43.50 11.80
C SER A 27 15.56 -42.96 10.87
N ARG A 28 15.55 -43.43 9.63
CA ARG A 28 16.28 -42.79 8.54
C ARG A 28 15.80 -41.33 8.44
N PRO A 29 16.68 -40.32 8.40
CA PRO A 29 16.24 -38.97 8.04
C PRO A 29 15.80 -39.00 6.58
N GLY A 30 14.52 -38.67 6.34
CA GLY A 30 13.98 -38.50 5.00
C GLY A 30 14.77 -37.44 4.24
N ALA A 31 15.12 -37.74 2.99
CA ALA A 31 15.79 -36.80 2.10
C ALA A 31 14.95 -35.52 1.99
N PRO A 32 15.57 -34.32 1.95
CA PRO A 32 14.84 -33.09 1.70
C PRO A 32 14.20 -33.17 0.31
N SER A 33 12.90 -32.83 0.23
CA SER A 33 12.18 -32.69 -1.04
C SER A 33 12.99 -31.78 -1.98
N PRO A 34 13.11 -32.12 -3.28
CA PRO A 34 13.84 -31.26 -4.20
C PRO A 34 13.17 -29.89 -4.19
N SER A 35 13.92 -28.89 -3.74
CA SER A 35 13.48 -27.50 -3.75
C SER A 35 13.01 -27.19 -5.17
N VAL A 36 11.70 -26.97 -5.32
CA VAL A 36 11.11 -26.43 -6.54
C VAL A 36 11.86 -25.12 -6.78
N ARG A 37 12.82 -25.12 -7.70
CA ARG A 37 13.50 -23.91 -8.13
C ARG A 37 12.40 -23.00 -8.65
N ARG A 38 12.03 -21.98 -7.86
CA ARG A 38 11.13 -20.93 -8.31
C ARG A 38 11.74 -20.38 -9.60
N ARG A 39 11.08 -20.64 -10.71
CA ARG A 39 11.43 -20.08 -12.02
C ARG A 39 11.46 -18.56 -11.80
N PRO A 40 12.56 -17.86 -12.13
CA PRO A 40 12.54 -16.40 -12.08
C PRO A 40 11.44 -15.91 -13.03
N PRO A 41 10.75 -14.79 -12.71
CA PRO A 41 9.78 -14.23 -13.63
C PRO A 41 10.49 -14.03 -14.97
N SER A 42 9.97 -14.68 -16.01
CA SER A 42 10.45 -14.50 -17.37
C SER A 42 10.08 -13.09 -17.78
N HIS A 43 10.92 -12.11 -17.44
CA HIS A 43 10.87 -10.78 -18.03
C HIS A 43 10.99 -10.99 -19.53
N ARG A 44 9.85 -10.88 -20.22
CA ARG A 44 9.77 -10.96 -21.67
C ARG A 44 10.64 -9.82 -22.18
N THR A 45 11.88 -10.12 -22.54
CA THR A 45 12.78 -9.13 -23.14
C THR A 45 12.09 -8.65 -24.40
N LEU A 46 11.64 -7.40 -24.38
CA LEU A 46 11.08 -6.75 -25.56
C LEU A 46 12.16 -6.79 -26.62
N ARG A 47 11.93 -7.59 -27.68
CA ARG A 47 12.79 -7.60 -28.86
C ARG A 47 12.76 -6.16 -29.42
N PRO A 48 13.92 -5.53 -29.66
CA PRO A 48 13.94 -4.19 -30.22
C PRO A 48 13.19 -4.21 -31.56
N PRO A 49 12.45 -3.14 -31.89
CA PRO A 49 11.81 -3.06 -33.19
C PRO A 49 12.86 -3.22 -34.30
N GLY A 50 12.44 -3.84 -35.41
CA GLY A 50 13.28 -3.92 -36.60
C GLY A 50 13.59 -2.52 -37.17
N PRO A 51 14.31 -2.45 -38.30
CA PRO A 51 14.73 -1.17 -38.92
C PRO A 51 13.57 -0.22 -39.25
N GLU A 52 12.31 -0.68 -39.23
CA GLU A 52 11.11 0.13 -39.46
C GLU A 52 10.60 0.89 -38.22
N GLY A 53 11.25 0.74 -37.06
CA GLY A 53 10.86 1.40 -35.81
C GLY A 53 9.55 0.88 -35.22
N ALA A 54 9.40 0.98 -33.90
CA ALA A 54 8.12 0.71 -33.26
C ALA A 54 7.22 1.94 -33.43
N ARG A 55 6.09 1.80 -34.13
CA ARG A 55 5.04 2.81 -34.11
C ARG A 55 4.18 2.57 -32.87
N VAL A 56 4.12 3.57 -31.99
CA VAL A 56 3.24 3.56 -30.82
C VAL A 56 2.02 4.42 -31.14
N TYR A 57 0.83 3.81 -31.13
CA TYR A 57 -0.44 4.51 -31.22
C TYR A 57 -1.05 4.55 -29.82
N LEU A 58 -1.29 5.74 -29.31
CA LEU A 58 -1.92 5.90 -28.00
C LEU A 58 -3.43 5.72 -28.14
N THR A 59 -3.98 4.83 -27.34
CA THR A 59 -5.42 4.71 -27.16
C THR A 59 -5.95 5.91 -26.37
N PRO A 60 -7.25 6.26 -26.50
CA PRO A 60 -7.86 7.32 -25.70
C PRO A 60 -7.64 7.15 -24.19
N THR A 61 -7.67 5.91 -23.70
CA THR A 61 -7.39 5.56 -22.29
C THR A 61 -5.93 5.83 -21.91
N GLU A 62 -4.98 5.56 -22.80
CA GLU A 62 -3.56 5.88 -22.55
C GLU A 62 -3.33 7.39 -22.57
N GLU A 63 -3.96 8.13 -23.48
CA GLU A 63 -3.90 9.58 -23.47
C GLU A 63 -4.52 10.17 -22.19
N GLU A 64 -5.64 9.63 -21.71
CA GLU A 64 -6.25 10.04 -20.45
C GLU A 64 -5.30 9.83 -19.26
N ARG A 65 -4.65 8.66 -19.18
CA ARG A 65 -3.63 8.39 -18.15
C ARG A 65 -2.47 9.37 -18.21
N LEU A 66 -2.02 9.75 -19.42
CA LEU A 66 -0.99 10.77 -19.58
C LEU A 66 -1.46 12.15 -19.10
N ARG A 67 -2.72 12.53 -19.36
CA ARG A 67 -3.29 13.80 -18.86
C ARG A 67 -3.37 13.80 -17.33
N ILE A 68 -3.77 12.68 -16.70
CA ILE A 68 -3.79 12.53 -15.25
C ILE A 68 -2.38 12.72 -14.67
N SER A 69 -1.37 12.08 -15.27
CA SER A 69 0.02 12.20 -14.81
C SER A 69 0.54 13.64 -14.90
N ALA A 70 0.24 14.34 -16.00
CA ALA A 70 0.58 15.76 -16.13
C ALA A 70 -0.11 16.65 -15.08
N ALA A 71 -1.37 16.37 -14.74
CA ALA A 71 -2.09 17.07 -13.68
C ALA A 71 -1.52 16.75 -12.29
N ALA A 72 -1.12 15.50 -12.03
CA ALA A 72 -0.45 15.12 -10.80
C ALA A 72 0.90 15.82 -10.64
N ASP A 73 1.68 15.95 -11.70
CA ASP A 73 2.92 16.73 -11.71
C ASP A 73 2.69 18.21 -11.37
N LEU A 74 1.59 18.79 -11.86
CA LEU A 74 1.18 20.13 -11.46
C LEU A 74 0.85 20.17 -9.95
N ALA A 75 0.07 19.22 -9.44
CA ALA A 75 -0.27 19.13 -8.02
C ALA A 75 0.97 18.99 -7.12
N ARG A 76 1.96 18.17 -7.51
CA ARG A 76 3.24 18.06 -6.79
C ARG A 76 3.98 19.40 -6.74
N LYS A 77 3.98 20.16 -7.85
CA LYS A 77 4.58 21.52 -7.90
C LYS A 77 3.81 22.54 -7.06
N VAL A 78 2.51 22.37 -6.86
CA VAL A 78 1.68 23.19 -5.97
C VAL A 78 2.05 22.92 -4.51
N LEU A 79 2.10 21.64 -4.11
CA LEU A 79 2.57 21.23 -2.78
C LEU A 79 3.99 21.71 -2.48
N ALA A 80 4.91 21.61 -3.46
CA ALA A 80 6.29 22.07 -3.30
C ALA A 80 6.41 23.58 -3.05
N ARG A 81 5.39 24.37 -3.42
CA ARG A 81 5.29 25.81 -3.11
C ARG A 81 4.60 26.09 -1.77
N GLY A 82 4.21 25.05 -1.03
CA GLY A 82 3.49 25.18 0.25
C GLY A 82 2.01 25.51 0.13
N MET A 83 1.43 25.34 -1.07
CA MET A 83 0.00 25.58 -1.29
C MET A 83 -0.82 24.32 -1.02
N ARG A 84 -2.05 24.50 -0.51
CA ARG A 84 -3.02 23.41 -0.31
C ARG A 84 -3.69 23.04 -1.64
N LEU A 85 -3.95 21.77 -1.85
CA LEU A 85 -4.51 21.22 -3.08
C LEU A 85 -6.02 21.44 -3.17
N SER A 86 -6.48 21.77 -4.36
CA SER A 86 -7.89 21.67 -4.76
C SER A 86 -8.30 20.22 -5.03
N ALA A 87 -9.60 19.97 -5.12
CA ALA A 87 -10.14 18.65 -5.43
C ALA A 87 -9.57 18.02 -6.72
N PRO A 88 -9.53 18.69 -7.90
CA PRO A 88 -8.98 18.06 -9.10
C PRO A 88 -7.47 17.75 -9.00
N GLU A 89 -6.70 18.59 -8.29
CA GLU A 89 -5.26 18.34 -8.08
C GLU A 89 -5.03 17.15 -7.15
N ALA A 90 -5.80 17.06 -6.07
CA ALA A 90 -5.73 15.97 -5.12
C ALA A 90 -6.16 14.64 -5.76
N VAL A 91 -7.25 14.64 -6.53
CA VAL A 91 -7.71 13.47 -7.29
C VAL A 91 -6.66 13.03 -8.30
N ALA A 92 -6.07 13.96 -9.06
CA ALA A 92 -5.02 13.63 -10.03
C ALA A 92 -3.81 12.97 -9.36
N LEU A 93 -3.35 13.51 -8.23
CA LEU A 93 -2.22 12.95 -7.48
C LEU A 93 -2.52 11.56 -6.93
N VAL A 94 -3.74 11.34 -6.39
CA VAL A 94 -4.19 10.01 -5.97
C VAL A 94 -4.21 9.02 -7.13
N CYS A 95 -4.81 9.38 -8.27
CA CYS A 95 -4.88 8.51 -9.44
C CYS A 95 -3.48 8.15 -10.00
N ASP A 96 -2.57 9.12 -10.02
CA ASP A 96 -1.19 8.91 -10.50
C ASP A 96 -0.43 7.93 -9.60
N GLU A 97 -0.52 8.05 -8.27
CA GLU A 97 0.07 7.08 -7.33
C GLU A 97 -0.50 5.67 -7.52
N MET A 98 -1.80 5.55 -7.76
CA MET A 98 -2.44 4.26 -8.04
C MET A 98 -1.96 3.65 -9.37
N HIS A 99 -1.83 4.46 -10.42
CA HIS A 99 -1.29 4.02 -11.71
C HIS A 99 0.19 3.62 -11.62
N LEU A 100 0.99 4.35 -10.84
CA LEU A 100 2.40 4.04 -10.62
C LEU A 100 2.59 2.76 -9.80
N ALA A 101 1.77 2.55 -8.76
CA ALA A 101 1.75 1.30 -7.99
C ALA A 101 1.41 0.12 -8.90
N ALA A 102 0.34 0.23 -9.69
CA ALA A 102 -0.07 -0.81 -10.63
C ALA A 102 1.02 -1.12 -11.66
N ARG A 103 1.65 -0.07 -12.24
CA ARG A 103 2.79 -0.19 -13.16
C ARG A 103 4.01 -0.86 -12.52
N SER A 104 4.17 -0.74 -11.21
CA SER A 104 5.26 -1.36 -10.45
C SER A 104 4.99 -2.82 -10.10
N GLY A 105 3.85 -3.39 -10.52
CA GLY A 105 3.47 -4.77 -10.24
C GLY A 105 2.78 -4.95 -8.88
N ALA A 106 2.26 -3.87 -8.28
CA ALA A 106 1.53 -3.97 -7.01
C ALA A 106 0.19 -4.69 -7.19
N SER A 107 -0.23 -5.40 -6.15
CA SER A 107 -1.56 -6.03 -6.07
C SER A 107 -2.68 -4.98 -5.99
N TYR A 108 -3.92 -5.40 -6.23
CA TYR A 108 -5.10 -4.53 -6.11
C TYR A 108 -5.17 -3.81 -4.76
N GLU A 109 -4.92 -4.52 -3.66
CA GLU A 109 -4.97 -3.95 -2.31
C GLU A 109 -3.87 -2.90 -2.09
N GLU A 110 -2.66 -3.16 -2.58
CA GLU A 110 -1.54 -2.22 -2.50
C GLU A 110 -1.78 -0.97 -3.36
N VAL A 111 -2.42 -1.11 -4.52
CA VAL A 111 -2.82 0.02 -5.36
C VAL A 111 -3.85 0.91 -4.63
N VAL A 112 -4.87 0.31 -4.02
CA VAL A 112 -5.86 1.05 -3.21
C VAL A 112 -5.18 1.78 -2.06
N GLU A 113 -4.25 1.11 -1.38
CA GLU A 113 -3.53 1.69 -0.25
C GLU A 113 -2.57 2.82 -0.68
N ALA A 114 -1.93 2.69 -1.85
CA ALA A 114 -1.13 3.77 -2.44
C ALA A 114 -1.99 5.02 -2.66
N GLY A 115 -3.20 4.86 -3.21
CA GLY A 115 -4.15 5.97 -3.38
C GLY A 115 -4.54 6.65 -2.06
N ARG A 116 -4.76 5.89 -0.99
CA ARG A 116 -5.09 6.44 0.35
C ARG A 116 -3.94 7.22 0.98
N ARG A 117 -2.70 6.80 0.73
CA ARG A 117 -1.50 7.42 1.31
C ARG A 117 -0.97 8.59 0.47
N ALA A 118 -1.48 8.77 -0.75
CA ALA A 118 -0.98 9.74 -1.71
C ALA A 118 -1.05 11.18 -1.20
N VAL A 119 -2.13 11.54 -0.51
CA VAL A 119 -2.35 12.92 -0.02
C VAL A 119 -2.88 12.88 1.41
N ARG A 120 -2.28 13.70 2.28
CA ARG A 120 -2.72 13.87 3.66
C ARG A 120 -3.82 14.94 3.76
N PRO A 121 -4.79 14.81 4.67
CA PRO A 121 -5.91 15.75 4.78
C PRO A 121 -5.51 17.22 5.00
N ASP A 122 -4.39 17.48 5.68
CA ASP A 122 -3.86 18.83 5.92
C ASP A 122 -3.24 19.48 4.68
N GLN A 123 -2.94 18.69 3.63
CA GLN A 123 -2.46 19.18 2.35
C GLN A 123 -3.58 19.64 1.42
N LEU A 124 -4.84 19.38 1.77
CA LEU A 124 -6.03 19.70 0.97
C LEU A 124 -6.62 21.02 1.40
N LEU A 125 -7.27 21.77 0.50
CA LEU A 125 -8.13 22.91 0.87
C LEU A 125 -9.30 22.45 1.75
N GLU A 126 -9.87 23.38 2.50
CA GLU A 126 -11.04 23.11 3.35
C GLU A 126 -12.24 22.65 2.50
N GLY A 127 -13.01 21.68 3.01
CA GLY A 127 -14.17 21.09 2.33
C GLY A 127 -13.85 20.10 1.20
N VAL A 128 -12.59 19.98 0.76
CA VAL A 128 -12.20 19.00 -0.27
C VAL A 128 -12.47 17.54 0.15
N PRO A 129 -12.17 17.10 1.39
CA PRO A 129 -12.48 15.74 1.83
C PRO A 129 -13.96 15.37 1.71
N ASP A 130 -14.85 16.34 1.94
CA ASP A 130 -16.29 16.13 1.92
C ASP A 130 -16.86 16.17 0.50
N LEU A 131 -16.17 16.83 -0.44
CA LEU A 131 -16.60 16.93 -1.85
C LEU A 131 -16.36 15.63 -2.63
N VAL A 132 -15.30 14.89 -2.33
CA VAL A 132 -14.89 13.70 -3.10
C VAL A 132 -15.28 12.42 -2.36
N GLU A 133 -16.49 11.93 -2.63
CA GLU A 133 -16.99 10.70 -2.01
C GLU A 133 -16.29 9.44 -2.53
N GLU A 134 -15.95 9.42 -3.81
CA GLU A 134 -15.26 8.30 -4.44
C GLU A 134 -14.52 8.71 -5.72
N ILE A 135 -13.45 7.97 -6.00
CA ILE A 135 -12.67 8.06 -7.23
C ILE A 135 -12.77 6.72 -7.95
N ARG A 136 -13.19 6.74 -9.21
CA ARG A 136 -13.28 5.55 -10.07
C ARG A 136 -12.24 5.66 -11.17
N LEU A 137 -11.39 4.65 -11.31
CA LEU A 137 -10.34 4.64 -12.33
C LEU A 137 -10.03 3.22 -12.79
N GLU A 138 -9.65 3.07 -14.06
CA GLU A 138 -9.19 1.81 -14.62
C GLU A 138 -7.67 1.70 -14.52
N VAL A 139 -7.17 0.75 -13.73
CA VAL A 139 -5.75 0.47 -13.58
C VAL A 139 -5.36 -0.79 -14.34
N LEU A 140 -4.13 -0.82 -14.86
CA LEU A 140 -3.56 -1.99 -15.52
C LEU A 140 -2.70 -2.77 -14.52
N LEU A 141 -3.23 -3.88 -14.01
CA LEU A 141 -2.52 -4.81 -13.12
C LEU A 141 -1.83 -5.91 -13.94
N GLU A 142 -1.05 -6.77 -13.29
CA GLU A 142 -0.44 -7.94 -13.94
C GLU A 142 -1.48 -8.90 -14.54
N GLU A 143 -2.67 -9.00 -13.93
CA GLU A 143 -3.76 -9.83 -14.44
C GLU A 143 -4.58 -9.15 -15.56
N GLY A 144 -4.28 -7.89 -15.86
CA GLY A 144 -4.98 -7.06 -16.85
C GLY A 144 -5.69 -5.84 -16.25
N SER A 145 -6.48 -5.17 -17.07
CA SER A 145 -7.24 -3.98 -16.68
C SER A 145 -8.32 -4.30 -15.63
N ARG A 146 -8.41 -3.48 -14.58
CA ARG A 146 -9.48 -3.53 -13.57
C ARG A 146 -9.99 -2.15 -13.21
N LEU A 147 -11.30 -2.04 -13.01
CA LEU A 147 -11.92 -0.86 -12.40
C LEU A 147 -11.67 -0.89 -10.88
N VAL A 148 -11.04 0.17 -10.37
CA VAL A 148 -10.85 0.40 -8.94
C VAL A 148 -11.79 1.51 -8.51
N VAL A 149 -12.45 1.32 -7.36
CA VAL A 149 -13.29 2.33 -6.72
C VAL A 149 -12.69 2.64 -5.36
N LEU A 150 -12.07 3.81 -5.24
CA LEU A 150 -11.52 4.32 -4.00
C LEU A 150 -12.55 5.21 -3.32
N ARG A 151 -13.24 4.68 -2.30
CA ARG A 151 -14.24 5.43 -1.53
C ARG A 151 -13.58 6.21 -0.41
N ARG A 152 -14.03 7.46 -0.22
CA ARG A 152 -13.59 8.40 0.82
C ARG A 152 -12.06 8.39 0.99
N PRO A 153 -11.30 8.81 -0.05
CA PRO A 153 -9.85 8.69 -0.06
C PRO A 153 -9.15 9.33 1.14
N TRP A 154 -9.74 10.39 1.71
CA TRP A 154 -9.18 11.16 2.82
C TRP A 154 -10.00 11.07 4.12
N GLY A 155 -10.97 10.16 4.18
CA GLY A 155 -11.94 10.09 5.29
C GLY A 155 -12.98 11.22 5.24
N HIS A 156 -13.82 11.28 6.28
CA HIS A 156 -14.67 12.45 6.52
C HIS A 156 -13.96 13.36 7.52
N ALA A 157 -14.05 14.68 7.36
CA ALA A 157 -13.93 15.53 8.53
C ALA A 157 -15.14 15.20 9.41
N GLY A 158 -14.94 14.54 10.57
CA GLY A 158 -16.02 14.52 11.57
C GLY A 158 -16.45 15.96 11.84
N PRO A 159 -17.73 16.24 12.17
CA PRO A 159 -18.15 17.60 12.42
C PRO A 159 -17.20 18.22 13.44
N ALA A 160 -16.42 19.21 13.00
CA ALA A 160 -15.61 20.01 13.90
C ALA A 160 -16.56 20.53 14.98
N GLY A 161 -16.21 20.28 16.24
CA GLY A 161 -17.10 20.33 17.41
C GLY A 161 -18.26 21.30 17.27
N THR A 162 -19.48 20.75 17.26
CA THR A 162 -20.71 21.51 17.47
C THR A 162 -20.55 22.26 18.80
N ALA A 163 -20.35 23.58 18.71
CA ALA A 163 -20.47 24.45 19.87
C ALA A 163 -21.85 24.23 20.50
N PRO A 164 -21.97 24.18 21.84
CA PRO A 164 -23.27 24.02 22.48
C PRO A 164 -24.18 25.17 22.04
N GLN A 165 -25.25 24.83 21.35
CA GLN A 165 -26.32 25.74 21.00
C GLN A 165 -26.98 26.16 22.32
N GLU A 166 -26.71 27.39 22.76
CA GLU A 166 -27.41 27.98 23.89
C GLU A 166 -28.90 28.03 23.55
N ALA A 167 -29.69 27.30 24.34
CA ALA A 167 -31.13 27.35 24.32
C ALA A 167 -31.57 28.68 24.95
N GLY A 168 -32.13 29.56 24.12
CA GLY A 168 -32.93 30.71 24.54
C GLY A 168 -34.41 30.37 24.57
#